data_AF-A0A498LDQ3-F1
#
_entry.id   AF-A0A498LDQ3-F1
#
_cell.length_a   1.000
_cell.length_b   1.000
_cell.length_c   1.000
_cell.angle_alpha   90.00
_cell.angle_beta   90.00
_cell.angle_gamma   90.00
#
_symmetry.space_group_name_H-M   'P 1'
#
loop_
_entity.id
_entity.type
_entity.pdbx_description
1 polymer ?
#
loop_
_entity_poly.entity_id
_entity_poly.type
_entity_poly.pdbx_seq_one_letter_code
_entity_poly.pdbx_strand_id
1 'polypeptide(L)'
;MAAPSGGGDTGIGNDQIIALGSALLNNFIYERVRRHGNSEAEETRSQLGGVELCDPSHKRLAMCLQQIGDELDGNVQLQTMLNDSALQPTQDVFIRVAREIFSDGKFNWGRVVALFYFACRLVIKAIATRIPDIIRTIISWTMSYIQEHVINWIREQGGWEGIRSYFGTPTWQTIGVFLAGVLTTVVVIRKM
;
A
#
# COMPACT_ATOMS: atom_id res chain seq x y z
N MET A 1 -14.41 -47.59 17.00
CA MET A 1 -14.91 -46.19 17.04
C MET A 1 -13.77 -45.30 16.62
N ALA A 2 -13.85 -44.72 15.41
CA ALA A 2 -12.81 -43.87 14.87
C ALA A 2 -12.90 -42.47 15.52
N ALA A 3 -11.75 -41.97 15.99
CA ALA A 3 -11.61 -40.59 16.45
C ALA A 3 -11.63 -39.63 15.25
N PRO A 4 -12.19 -38.41 15.38
CA PRO A 4 -11.99 -37.39 14.37
C PRO A 4 -10.66 -36.69 14.63
N SER A 5 -9.70 -36.92 13.73
CA SER A 5 -8.50 -36.09 13.59
C SER A 5 -8.91 -34.74 12.99
N GLY A 6 -9.29 -33.79 13.85
CA GLY A 6 -9.41 -32.39 13.49
C GLY A 6 -8.02 -31.79 13.37
N GLY A 7 -7.43 -31.86 12.17
CA GLY A 7 -6.24 -31.10 11.82
C GLY A 7 -6.54 -29.61 11.95
N GLY A 8 -5.97 -28.97 12.97
CA GLY A 8 -5.98 -27.52 13.08
C GLY A 8 -5.25 -26.92 11.88
N ASP A 9 -5.98 -26.17 11.07
CA ASP A 9 -5.40 -25.30 10.05
C ASP A 9 -4.55 -24.25 10.77
N THR A 10 -3.24 -24.49 10.83
CA THR A 10 -2.23 -23.53 11.28
C THR A 10 -1.86 -22.53 10.19
N GLY A 11 -2.75 -22.33 9.20
CA GLY A 11 -2.65 -21.26 8.23
C GLY A 11 -2.90 -19.89 8.86
N ILE A 12 -2.09 -18.90 8.50
CA ILE A 12 -2.37 -17.50 8.84
C ILE A 12 -3.73 -17.15 8.21
N GLY A 13 -4.72 -16.87 9.07
CA GLY A 13 -6.06 -16.54 8.62
C GLY A 13 -6.08 -15.26 7.79
N ASN A 14 -6.96 -15.21 6.79
CA ASN A 14 -7.15 -14.03 5.94
C ASN A 14 -7.39 -12.76 6.75
N ASP A 15 -8.13 -12.86 7.85
CA ASP A 15 -8.40 -11.73 8.75
C ASP A 15 -7.12 -11.20 9.41
N GLN A 16 -6.18 -12.06 9.77
CA GLN A 16 -4.88 -11.65 10.31
C GLN A 16 -4.02 -10.97 9.24
N ILE A 17 -4.05 -11.47 8.01
CA ILE A 17 -3.36 -10.85 6.86
C ILE A 17 -3.93 -9.45 6.62
N ILE A 18 -5.25 -9.29 6.58
CA ILE A 18 -5.89 -8.00 6.36
C ILE A 18 -5.64 -7.05 7.53
N ALA A 19 -5.75 -7.51 8.77
CA ALA A 19 -5.47 -6.70 9.96
C ALA A 19 -4.03 -6.16 9.95
N LEU A 20 -3.04 -7.02 9.68
CA LEU A 20 -1.64 -6.60 9.60
C LEU A 20 -1.38 -5.68 8.41
N GLY A 21 -1.95 -5.97 7.24
CA GLY A 21 -1.82 -5.11 6.05
C GLY A 21 -2.38 -3.70 6.29
N SER A 22 -3.53 -3.61 6.95
CA SER A 22 -4.14 -2.34 7.35
C SER A 22 -3.26 -1.58 8.35
N ALA A 23 -2.72 -2.26 9.35
CA ALA A 23 -1.80 -1.67 10.33
C ALA A 23 -0.51 -1.14 9.67
N LEU A 24 0.06 -1.90 8.74
CA LEU A 24 1.24 -1.50 7.97
C LEU A 24 0.94 -0.28 7.09
N LEU A 25 -0.18 -0.26 6.38
CA LEU A 25 -0.59 0.86 5.54
C LEU A 25 -0.84 2.13 6.38
N ASN A 26 -1.53 2.01 7.51
CA ASN A 26 -1.78 3.13 8.42
C ASN A 26 -0.47 3.71 8.96
N ASN A 27 0.44 2.86 9.44
CA ASN A 27 1.77 3.32 9.88
C ASN A 27 2.54 3.97 8.73
N PHE A 28 2.45 3.38 7.53
CA PHE A 28 3.13 3.88 6.34
C PHE A 28 2.72 5.31 5.99
N ILE A 29 1.40 5.55 5.94
CA ILE A 29 0.80 6.86 5.67
C ILE A 29 1.13 7.85 6.77
N TYR A 30 0.94 7.47 8.04
CA TYR A 30 1.15 8.36 9.18
C TYR A 30 2.56 8.95 9.20
N GLU A 31 3.59 8.10 9.11
CA GLU A 31 4.98 8.56 9.17
C GLU A 31 5.33 9.48 8.00
N ARG A 32 4.74 9.25 6.82
CA ARG A 32 4.98 10.08 5.63
C ARG A 32 4.30 11.44 5.74
N VAL A 33 3.04 11.47 6.16
CA VAL A 33 2.33 12.74 6.43
C VAL A 33 3.04 13.54 7.51
N ARG A 34 3.49 12.88 8.58
CA ARG A 34 4.27 13.50 9.67
C ARG A 34 5.58 14.13 9.18
N ARG A 35 6.33 13.43 8.32
CA ARG A 35 7.59 13.92 7.73
C ARG A 35 7.40 15.10 6.78
N HIS A 36 6.27 15.18 6.08
CA HIS A 36 5.93 16.32 5.21
C HIS A 36 5.52 17.60 5.96
N GLY A 37 5.60 17.63 7.31
CA GLY A 37 5.53 18.85 8.11
C GLY A 37 4.13 19.45 8.26
N ASN A 38 3.09 18.66 8.02
CA ASN A 38 1.73 19.18 8.02
C ASN A 38 1.18 19.26 9.46
N SER A 39 0.62 20.41 9.86
CA SER A 39 -0.07 20.60 11.15
C SER A 39 -1.26 19.65 11.34
N GLU A 40 -1.69 19.00 10.26
CA GLU A 40 -2.79 18.01 10.18
C GLU A 40 -2.34 16.57 10.50
N ALA A 41 -1.09 16.35 10.92
CA ALA A 41 -0.58 15.02 11.26
C ALA A 41 -1.33 14.38 12.45
N GLU A 42 -1.73 15.17 13.46
CA GLU A 42 -2.51 14.69 14.61
C GLU A 42 -3.95 14.31 14.21
N GLU A 43 -4.57 15.10 13.33
CA GLU A 43 -5.88 14.78 12.77
C GLU A 43 -5.81 13.49 11.94
N THR A 44 -4.78 13.38 11.10
CA THR A 44 -4.50 12.17 10.32
C THR A 44 -4.31 10.96 11.24
N ARG A 45 -3.57 11.09 12.36
CA ARG A 45 -3.39 10.01 13.35
C ARG A 45 -4.73 9.50 13.91
N SER A 46 -5.62 10.42 14.27
CA SER A 46 -6.97 10.10 14.74
C SER A 46 -7.79 9.36 13.67
N GLN A 47 -7.65 9.77 12.40
CA GLN A 47 -8.33 9.11 11.29
C GLN A 47 -7.76 7.74 10.95
N LEU A 48 -6.46 7.52 11.12
CA LEU A 48 -5.78 6.23 10.85
C LEU A 48 -5.92 5.20 11.98
N GLY A 49 -6.64 5.53 13.06
CA GLY A 49 -7.00 4.57 14.10
C GLY A 49 -5.85 4.16 15.03
N GLY A 50 -4.79 4.98 15.14
CA GLY A 50 -3.77 4.85 16.19
C GLY A 50 -3.09 3.48 16.32
N VAL A 51 -3.04 2.67 15.26
CA VAL A 51 -2.53 1.30 15.35
C VAL A 51 -1.03 1.32 15.61
N GLU A 52 -0.65 1.10 16.86
CA GLU A 52 0.73 0.86 17.24
C GLU A 52 1.12 -0.56 16.86
N LEU A 53 2.12 -0.68 16.00
CA LEU A 53 2.76 -1.96 15.70
C LEU A 53 3.57 -2.36 16.94
N CYS A 54 3.04 -3.25 17.77
CA CYS A 54 3.71 -3.67 19.00
C CYS A 54 4.84 -4.69 18.74
N ASP A 55 4.65 -5.59 17.77
CA ASP A 55 5.59 -6.67 17.48
C ASP A 55 6.88 -6.15 16.81
N PRO A 56 8.07 -6.56 17.28
CA PRO A 56 9.35 -6.20 16.66
C PRO A 56 9.48 -6.57 15.18
N SER A 57 8.91 -7.69 14.72
CA SER A 57 8.93 -8.08 13.31
C SER A 57 8.07 -7.13 12.46
N HIS A 58 6.87 -6.80 12.95
CA HIS A 58 5.98 -5.84 12.29
C HIS A 58 6.60 -4.44 12.22
N LYS A 59 7.29 -4.00 13.27
CA LYS A 59 8.07 -2.74 13.24
C LYS A 59 9.16 -2.76 12.17
N ARG A 60 9.87 -3.88 12.02
CA ARG A 60 10.91 -4.04 10.97
C ARG A 60 10.30 -4.02 9.58
N LEU A 61 9.15 -4.66 9.38
CA LEU A 61 8.40 -4.58 8.13
C LEU A 61 8.00 -3.14 7.79
N ALA A 62 7.44 -2.41 8.75
CA ALA A 62 7.09 -1.01 8.57
C ALA A 62 8.31 -0.14 8.24
N MET A 63 9.43 -0.35 8.92
CA MET A 63 10.68 0.35 8.60
C MET A 63 11.16 0.06 7.17
N CYS A 64 11.07 -1.20 6.71
CA CYS A 64 11.40 -1.57 5.33
C CYS A 64 10.49 -0.85 4.32
N LEU A 65 9.18 -0.81 4.58
CA LEU A 65 8.24 -0.06 3.74
C LEU A 65 8.59 1.43 3.70
N GLN A 66 8.93 2.04 4.84
CA GLN A 66 9.37 3.44 4.90
C GLN A 66 10.60 3.70 4.02
N GLN A 67 11.62 2.86 4.11
CA GLN A 67 12.83 2.98 3.28
C GLN A 67 12.52 2.90 1.79
N ILE A 68 11.67 1.95 1.36
CA ILE A 68 11.27 1.85 -0.05
C ILE A 68 10.51 3.10 -0.47
N GLY A 69 9.62 3.60 0.38
CA GLY A 69 8.94 4.84 0.13
C GLY A 69 9.91 6.01 -0.08
N ASP A 70 10.94 6.12 0.77
CA ASP A 70 11.90 7.24 0.72
C ASP A 70 12.67 7.23 -0.61
N GLU A 71 13.03 6.04 -1.10
CA GLU A 71 13.62 5.85 -2.44
C GLU A 71 12.64 6.24 -3.56
N LEU A 72 11.35 5.89 -3.44
CA LEU A 72 10.32 6.26 -4.42
C LEU A 72 10.05 7.77 -4.44
N ASP A 73 10.15 8.44 -3.29
CA ASP A 73 10.05 9.90 -3.19
C ASP A 73 11.20 10.60 -3.93
N GLY A 74 12.39 10.01 -3.93
CA GLY A 74 13.54 10.50 -4.68
C GLY A 74 13.41 10.35 -6.20
N ASN A 75 12.48 9.55 -6.71
CA ASN A 75 12.29 9.34 -8.15
C ASN A 75 11.52 10.49 -8.80
N VAL A 76 12.24 11.45 -9.39
CA VAL A 76 11.67 12.66 -10.01
C VAL A 76 10.59 12.35 -11.04
N GLN A 77 10.79 11.37 -11.93
CA GLN A 77 9.80 11.02 -12.96
C GLN A 77 8.49 10.52 -12.33
N LEU A 78 8.59 9.67 -11.32
CA LEU A 78 7.45 9.19 -10.56
C LEU A 78 6.73 10.36 -9.85
N GLN A 79 7.48 11.26 -9.22
CA GLN A 79 6.93 12.45 -8.57
C GLN A 79 6.17 13.34 -9.55
N THR A 80 6.70 13.55 -10.76
CA THR A 80 6.03 14.33 -11.82
C THR A 80 4.68 13.70 -12.19
N MET A 81 4.62 12.39 -12.39
CA MET A 81 3.37 11.71 -12.75
C MET A 81 2.34 11.78 -11.63
N LEU A 82 2.77 11.59 -10.37
CA LEU A 82 1.89 11.63 -9.20
C LEU A 82 1.27 13.00 -8.92
N ASN A 83 1.94 14.07 -9.38
CA ASN A 83 1.44 15.43 -9.27
C ASN A 83 0.51 15.84 -10.42
N ASP A 84 0.27 14.95 -11.40
CA ASP A 84 -0.64 15.23 -12.51
C ASP A 84 -2.09 15.43 -12.02
N SER A 85 -2.77 16.44 -12.56
CA SER A 85 -4.16 16.76 -12.22
C SER A 85 -5.14 15.64 -12.56
N ALA A 86 -4.77 14.68 -13.43
CA ALA A 86 -5.58 13.52 -13.73
C ALA A 86 -5.66 12.51 -12.55
N LEU A 87 -4.70 12.54 -11.62
CA LEU A 87 -4.64 11.62 -10.48
C LEU A 87 -5.29 12.25 -9.25
N GLN A 88 -6.62 12.38 -9.27
CA GLN A 88 -7.39 12.88 -8.13
C GLN A 88 -7.64 11.77 -7.09
N PRO A 89 -7.72 12.11 -5.77
CA PRO A 89 -8.04 11.15 -4.71
C PRO A 89 -9.50 10.69 -4.81
N THR A 90 -9.78 9.81 -5.76
CA THR A 90 -11.10 9.30 -6.09
C THR A 90 -11.04 7.80 -6.30
N GLN A 91 -12.16 7.12 -6.07
CA GLN A 91 -12.22 5.66 -6.19
C GLN A 91 -11.91 5.18 -7.60
N ASP A 92 -12.42 5.87 -8.63
CA ASP A 92 -12.19 5.50 -10.02
C ASP A 92 -10.70 5.60 -10.41
N VAL A 93 -10.01 6.65 -9.97
CA VAL A 93 -8.55 6.76 -10.16
C VAL A 93 -7.84 5.64 -9.42
N PHE A 94 -8.21 5.37 -8.17
CA PHE A 94 -7.63 4.29 -7.38
C PHE A 94 -7.75 2.93 -8.07
N ILE A 95 -8.97 2.54 -8.44
CA ILE A 95 -9.25 1.23 -9.04
C ILE A 95 -8.56 1.07 -10.39
N ARG A 96 -8.48 2.12 -11.22
CA ARG A 96 -7.75 2.04 -12.49
C ARG A 96 -6.27 1.78 -12.30
N VAL A 97 -5.62 2.54 -11.43
CA VAL A 97 -4.19 2.33 -11.14
C VAL A 97 -3.97 0.95 -10.50
N ALA A 98 -4.82 0.54 -9.55
CA ALA A 98 -4.72 -0.78 -8.94
C ALA A 98 -4.86 -1.90 -9.99
N ARG A 99 -5.83 -1.81 -10.90
CA ARG A 99 -5.99 -2.79 -12.00
C ARG A 99 -4.78 -2.80 -12.93
N GLU A 100 -4.24 -1.63 -13.27
CA GLU A 100 -3.09 -1.52 -14.15
C GLU A 100 -1.82 -2.11 -13.50
N ILE A 101 -1.62 -1.94 -12.19
CA ILE A 101 -0.50 -2.55 -11.45
C ILE A 101 -0.49 -4.08 -11.59
N PHE A 102 -1.67 -4.71 -11.68
CA PHE A 102 -1.83 -6.18 -11.72
C PHE A 102 -2.39 -6.70 -13.05
N SER A 103 -2.35 -5.90 -14.11
CA SER A 103 -3.05 -6.18 -15.38
C SER A 103 -2.58 -7.44 -16.10
N ASP A 104 -1.30 -7.80 -15.96
CA ASP A 104 -0.71 -9.01 -16.56
C ASP A 104 -0.87 -10.29 -15.71
N GLY A 105 -1.62 -10.22 -14.60
CA GLY A 105 -1.88 -11.34 -13.69
C GLY A 105 -0.69 -11.78 -12.84
N LYS A 106 0.44 -11.07 -12.85
CA LYS A 106 1.62 -11.40 -12.03
C LYS A 106 1.56 -10.71 -10.66
N PHE A 107 1.93 -11.44 -9.62
CA PHE A 107 2.00 -10.93 -8.25
C PHE A 107 3.43 -10.99 -7.73
N ASN A 108 3.87 -9.90 -7.10
CA ASN A 108 5.14 -9.80 -6.38
C ASN A 108 5.04 -8.67 -5.36
N TRP A 109 5.96 -8.66 -4.38
CA TRP A 109 5.96 -7.65 -3.33
C TRP A 109 6.19 -6.24 -3.85
N GLY A 110 6.95 -6.06 -4.94
CA GLY A 110 7.13 -4.74 -5.55
C GLY A 110 5.83 -4.10 -6.01
N ARG A 111 4.89 -4.88 -6.53
CA ARG A 111 3.55 -4.42 -6.93
C ARG A 111 2.65 -4.11 -5.74
N VAL A 112 2.70 -4.93 -4.69
CA VAL A 112 1.99 -4.66 -3.43
C VAL A 112 2.47 -3.35 -2.80
N VAL A 113 3.79 -3.13 -2.80
CA VAL A 113 4.39 -1.89 -2.31
C VAL A 113 4.03 -0.70 -3.21
N ALA A 114 4.00 -0.87 -4.53
CA ALA A 114 3.56 0.18 -5.45
C ALA A 114 2.10 0.61 -5.18
N LEU A 115 1.21 -0.36 -4.87
CA LEU A 115 -0.17 -0.07 -4.48
C LEU A 115 -0.24 0.71 -3.15
N PHE A 116 0.52 0.30 -2.13
CA PHE A 116 0.61 1.00 -0.85
C PHE A 116 1.13 2.43 -1.03
N TYR A 117 2.18 2.59 -1.84
CA TYR A 117 2.75 3.89 -2.14
C TYR A 117 1.76 4.80 -2.85
N PHE A 118 1.05 4.28 -3.86
CA PHE A 118 0.01 5.05 -4.55
C PHE A 118 -1.14 5.46 -3.62
N ALA A 119 -1.63 4.56 -2.77
CA ALA A 119 -2.65 4.87 -1.76
C ALA A 119 -2.20 5.99 -0.81
N CYS A 120 -0.96 5.91 -0.32
CA CYS A 120 -0.37 6.97 0.50
C CYS A 120 -0.32 8.32 -0.22
N ARG A 121 -0.01 8.33 -1.51
CA ARG A 121 0.00 9.55 -2.32
C ARG A 121 -1.38 10.14 -2.54
N LEU A 122 -2.41 9.32 -2.70
CA LEU A 122 -3.78 9.82 -2.73
C LEU A 122 -4.18 10.43 -1.38
N VAL A 123 -3.76 9.85 -0.25
CA VAL A 123 -4.00 10.43 1.08
C VAL A 123 -3.31 11.78 1.23
N ILE A 124 -2.02 11.87 0.91
CA ILE A 124 -1.28 13.14 0.96
C ILE A 124 -1.97 14.20 0.09
N LYS A 125 -2.45 13.81 -1.09
CA LYS A 125 -3.17 14.71 -2.00
C LYS A 125 -4.52 15.12 -1.44
N ALA A 126 -5.29 14.20 -0.84
CA ALA A 126 -6.57 14.50 -0.20
C ALA A 126 -6.42 15.54 0.91
N ILE A 127 -5.38 15.39 1.73
CA ILE A 127 -5.01 16.35 2.77
C ILE A 127 -4.68 17.72 2.15
N ALA A 128 -3.80 17.74 1.14
CA ALA A 128 -3.43 18.97 0.45
C ALA A 128 -4.63 19.68 -0.22
N THR A 129 -5.63 18.92 -0.69
CA THR A 129 -6.88 19.44 -1.27
C THR A 129 -7.99 19.66 -0.25
N ARG A 130 -7.71 19.60 1.06
CA ARG A 130 -8.65 19.86 2.17
C ARG A 130 -9.91 18.97 2.16
N ILE A 131 -9.73 17.69 1.83
CA ILE A 131 -10.77 16.65 1.92
C ILE A 131 -10.31 15.46 2.77
N PRO A 132 -9.89 15.68 4.03
CA PRO A 132 -9.31 14.63 4.86
C PRO A 132 -10.28 13.47 5.15
N ASP A 133 -11.60 13.70 5.11
CA ASP A 133 -12.61 12.66 5.37
C ASP A 133 -12.50 11.41 4.47
N ILE A 134 -11.84 11.53 3.31
CA ILE A 134 -11.66 10.40 2.39
C ILE A 134 -10.49 9.48 2.76
N ILE A 135 -9.66 9.84 3.76
CA ILE A 135 -8.48 9.06 4.16
C ILE A 135 -8.85 7.61 4.50
N ARG A 136 -9.85 7.43 5.38
CA ARG A 136 -10.35 6.11 5.77
C ARG A 136 -10.89 5.33 4.56
N THR A 137 -11.51 6.04 3.63
CA THR A 137 -12.08 5.48 2.41
C THR A 137 -10.99 4.97 1.45
N ILE A 138 -9.88 5.71 1.29
CA ILE A 138 -8.73 5.28 0.49
C ILE A 138 -8.10 4.00 1.07
N ILE A 139 -7.94 3.94 2.39
CA ILE A 139 -7.43 2.75 3.08
C ILE A 139 -8.38 1.57 2.88
N SER A 140 -9.69 1.80 3.00
CA SER A 140 -10.71 0.78 2.73
C SER A 140 -10.64 0.26 1.29
N TRP A 141 -10.50 1.13 0.28
CA TRP A 141 -10.33 0.69 -1.11
C TRP A 141 -9.09 -0.19 -1.29
N THR A 142 -7.99 0.19 -0.64
CA THR A 142 -6.73 -0.54 -0.72
C THR A 142 -6.85 -1.92 -0.11
N MET A 143 -7.41 -2.02 1.09
CA MET A 143 -7.58 -3.30 1.78
C MET A 143 -8.64 -4.17 1.12
N SER A 144 -9.71 -3.59 0.59
CA SER A 144 -10.73 -4.34 -0.18
C SER A 144 -10.12 -4.93 -1.45
N TYR A 145 -9.34 -4.14 -2.20
CA TYR A 145 -8.65 -4.63 -3.39
C TYR A 145 -7.69 -5.79 -3.06
N ILE A 146 -6.95 -5.68 -1.96
CA ILE A 146 -6.06 -6.76 -1.50
C ILE A 146 -6.87 -7.99 -1.14
N GLN A 147 -7.96 -7.84 -0.39
CA GLN A 147 -8.84 -8.93 0.01
C GLN A 147 -9.45 -9.65 -1.19
N GLU A 148 -9.87 -8.90 -2.21
CA GLU A 148 -10.53 -9.45 -3.40
C GLU A 148 -9.56 -10.09 -4.39
N HIS A 149 -8.35 -9.54 -4.55
CA HIS A 149 -7.48 -9.90 -5.68
C HIS A 149 -6.10 -10.44 -5.28
N VAL A 150 -5.56 -10.09 -4.11
CA VAL A 150 -4.14 -10.31 -3.78
C VAL A 150 -3.96 -11.24 -2.57
N ILE A 151 -4.99 -11.41 -1.73
CA ILE A 151 -4.89 -12.09 -0.43
C ILE A 151 -4.43 -13.54 -0.53
N ASN A 152 -4.88 -14.27 -1.56
CA ASN A 152 -4.48 -15.66 -1.77
C ASN A 152 -2.97 -15.75 -1.99
N TRP A 153 -2.43 -14.88 -2.84
CA TRP A 153 -0.99 -14.82 -3.09
C TRP A 153 -0.21 -14.46 -1.83
N ILE A 154 -0.66 -13.46 -1.05
CA ILE A 154 0.00 -13.09 0.21
C ILE A 154 0.02 -14.27 1.19
N ARG A 155 -1.08 -15.03 1.28
CA ARG A 155 -1.16 -16.23 2.11
C ARG A 155 -0.17 -17.30 1.66
N GLU A 156 -0.06 -17.53 0.35
CA GLU A 156 0.91 -18.45 -0.25
C GLU A 156 2.37 -18.04 0.02
N GLN A 157 2.64 -16.74 0.17
CA GLN A 157 3.96 -16.24 0.61
C GLN A 157 4.20 -16.41 2.13
N GLY A 158 3.27 -16.99 2.88
CA GLY A 158 3.36 -17.11 4.34
C GLY A 158 3.05 -15.79 5.07
N GLY A 159 2.30 -14.88 4.46
CA GLY A 159 1.93 -13.58 5.03
C GLY A 159 2.91 -12.45 4.70
N TRP A 160 2.81 -11.35 5.44
CA TRP A 160 3.54 -10.10 5.15
C TRP A 160 5.06 -10.16 5.42
N GLU A 161 5.54 -11.15 6.17
CA GLU A 161 6.97 -11.33 6.42
C GLU A 161 7.77 -11.59 5.13
N GLY A 162 7.13 -12.08 4.07
CA GLY A 162 7.74 -12.30 2.76
C GLY A 162 8.33 -11.04 2.12
N ILE A 163 7.84 -9.84 2.49
CA ILE A 163 8.41 -8.56 2.05
C ILE A 163 9.90 -8.49 2.38
N ARG A 164 10.31 -8.92 3.57
CA ARG A 164 11.71 -8.79 4.01
C ARG A 164 12.66 -9.64 3.16
N SER A 165 12.22 -10.83 2.78
CA SER A 165 13.01 -11.73 1.92
C SER A 165 13.14 -11.18 0.50
N TYR A 166 12.13 -10.46 0.01
CA TYR A 166 12.13 -9.86 -1.32
C TYR A 166 13.08 -8.67 -1.45
N PHE A 167 13.19 -7.83 -0.42
CA PHE A 167 13.98 -6.59 -0.44
C PHE A 167 15.44 -6.74 0.00
N GLY A 168 15.97 -7.97 0.01
CA GLY A 168 17.40 -8.22 0.23
C GLY A 168 18.33 -7.75 -0.92
N THR A 169 17.77 -7.24 -2.02
CA THR A 169 18.50 -6.69 -3.17
C THR A 169 17.91 -5.34 -3.60
N PRO A 170 18.72 -4.42 -4.17
CA PRO A 170 18.29 -3.08 -4.55
C PRO A 170 17.30 -3.09 -5.74
N THR A 171 16.03 -3.35 -5.45
CA THR A 171 14.94 -3.44 -6.44
C THR A 171 14.01 -2.22 -6.45
N TRP A 172 14.24 -1.23 -5.58
CA TRP A 172 13.41 -0.03 -5.46
C TRP A 172 13.39 0.83 -6.72
N GLN A 173 14.51 0.93 -7.44
CA GLN A 173 14.57 1.62 -8.73
C GLN A 173 13.60 0.98 -9.75
N THR A 174 13.57 -0.35 -9.80
CA THR A 174 12.65 -1.09 -10.66
C THR A 174 11.20 -0.85 -10.28
N ILE A 175 10.88 -0.76 -8.99
CA ILE A 175 9.52 -0.42 -8.52
C ILE A 175 9.14 0.99 -8.97
N GLY A 176 10.04 1.97 -8.81
CA GLY A 176 9.79 3.36 -9.22
C GLY A 176 9.56 3.49 -10.71
N VAL A 177 10.40 2.86 -11.54
CA VAL A 177 10.25 2.83 -13.00
C VAL A 177 8.97 2.13 -13.41
N PHE A 178 8.66 0.97 -12.80
CA PHE A 178 7.43 0.23 -13.05
C PHE A 178 6.19 1.07 -12.73
N LEU A 179 6.13 1.68 -11.54
CA LEU A 179 4.99 2.50 -11.13
C LEU A 179 4.86 3.76 -12.00
N ALA A 180 5.97 4.41 -12.35
CA ALA A 180 5.94 5.55 -13.28
C ALA A 180 5.37 5.15 -14.66
N GLY A 181 5.71 3.96 -15.16
CA GLY A 181 5.13 3.40 -16.38
C GLY A 181 3.62 3.20 -16.26
N VAL A 182 3.17 2.54 -15.19
CA VAL A 182 1.74 2.33 -14.89
C VAL A 182 0.97 3.65 -14.84
N LEU A 183 1.50 4.65 -14.11
CA LEU A 183 0.85 5.95 -13.99
C LEU A 183 0.81 6.69 -15.32
N THR A 184 1.86 6.58 -16.13
CA THR A 184 1.88 7.17 -17.48
C THR A 184 0.75 6.62 -18.33
N THR A 185 0.56 5.30 -18.36
CA THR A 185 -0.55 4.65 -19.08
C THR A 185 -1.90 5.19 -18.62
N VAL A 186 -2.15 5.26 -17.32
CA VAL A 186 -3.43 5.74 -16.77
C VAL A 186 -3.66 7.22 -17.07
N VAL A 187 -2.64 8.07 -16.94
CA VAL A 187 -2.73 9.51 -17.22
C VAL A 187 -3.02 9.76 -18.69
N VAL A 188 -2.35 9.05 -19.61
CA VAL A 188 -2.59 9.18 -21.05
C VAL A 188 -4.02 8.78 -21.41
N ILE A 189 -4.52 7.66 -20.88
CA ILE A 189 -5.90 7.21 -21.14
C ILE A 189 -6.95 8.21 -20.66
N ARG A 190 -6.69 8.97 -19.59
CA ARG A 190 -7.65 9.98 -19.08
C ARG A 190 -7.59 11.32 -19.82
N LYS A 191 -6.48 11.59 -20.52
CA LYS A 191 -6.28 12.83 -21.29
C LYS A 191 -6.74 12.71 -22.74
N MET A 192 -6.89 11.49 -23.24
CA MET A 192 -7.53 11.17 -24.53
C MET A 192 -9.05 11.17 -24.38
#